data_AF-A0A9W8GNW4-F1
#
_entry.id   AF-A0A9W8GNW4-F1
#
_cell.length_a   1.000
_cell.length_b   1.000
_cell.length_c   1.000
_cell.angle_alpha   90.00
_cell.angle_beta   90.00
_cell.angle_gamma   90.00
#
_symmetry.space_group_name_H-M   'P 1'
#
loop_
_entity.id
_entity.type
_entity.pdbx_description
1 polymer ?
#
loop_
_entity_poly.entity_id
_entity_poly.type
_entity_poly.pdbx_seq_one_letter_code
_entity_poly.pdbx_strand_id
1 'polypeptide(L)'
;MSDKIIFRDLQVRTVLGNDSWERKKEQPLLITAEIHTSIASAGKTDKVTESVHYGIACKRATSFAESNHKLHSLEAFAEGIAKACLGVTNRALAVHVIARKPRALLHAEYAGVEIFRTRKDALGSWGDDLVQESGETEYEFARRKALAEDERAAAEAEAGKLAHEDRIIVKRLSLSTIIGVNLWERHYKQLVHIDLVLHTDKSTGLSAPASDKVPRYRNFRTVVDAVTDLVEKSSYRTVEALATAIARTATKQCKVPKITVRVEKPSALVFASCSAVEITRVLGDYAAMSSAAASVAPTPPRAASPMVATTSDANDKAAKSGMHSAYIALGTNLGNRLENMHQALHRLNTDLPTSHVVESSFLYQTAPMYVTDQPAFLNAACLVKTALEPLALLDELKRIEAEMGRDFGMYRNGPRIMDLDILFYDEIDMQTDRLTIPHALLHERRFQLGPLCDIDSDLMHHRLGKTTGALFRHLTTHSDAPDDIVRVTPLRAVNASVDAGPSASESSILKALSPL
;
A
#
# COMPACT_ATOMS: atom_id res chain seq x y z
N MET A 1 -37.98 2.43 10.78
CA MET A 1 -37.31 1.85 9.58
C MET A 1 -37.86 2.54 8.33
N SER A 2 -37.12 3.48 7.75
CA SER A 2 -37.59 4.24 6.58
C SER A 2 -37.34 3.45 5.30
N ASP A 3 -38.37 3.23 4.48
CA ASP A 3 -38.15 2.75 3.11
C ASP A 3 -37.35 3.80 2.31
N LYS A 4 -36.58 3.34 1.32
CA LYS A 4 -35.77 4.22 0.48
C LYS A 4 -35.82 3.84 -0.98
N ILE A 5 -35.84 4.85 -1.84
CA ILE A 5 -35.70 4.73 -3.28
C ILE A 5 -34.30 5.20 -3.65
N ILE A 6 -33.55 4.35 -4.36
CA ILE A 6 -32.15 4.58 -4.66
C ILE A 6 -31.95 4.60 -6.17
N PHE A 7 -31.27 5.62 -6.67
CA PHE A 7 -30.62 5.55 -7.97
C PHE A 7 -29.12 5.79 -7.80
N ARG A 8 -28.31 4.95 -8.46
CA ARG A 8 -26.86 4.93 -8.33
C ARG A 8 -26.20 5.34 -9.63
N ASP A 9 -25.08 6.05 -9.49
CA ASP A 9 -24.16 6.39 -10.57
C ASP A 9 -24.83 7.01 -11.81
N LEU A 10 -25.79 7.90 -11.58
CA LEU A 10 -26.37 8.74 -12.64
C LEU A 10 -25.28 9.64 -13.20
N GLN A 11 -24.89 9.39 -14.45
CA GLN A 11 -23.85 10.14 -15.13
C GLN A 11 -24.41 11.42 -15.74
N VAL A 12 -23.90 12.57 -15.31
CA VAL A 12 -24.23 13.88 -15.87
C VAL A 12 -22.96 14.59 -16.30
N ARG A 13 -23.08 15.50 -17.27
CA ARG A 13 -21.97 16.34 -17.71
C ARG A 13 -22.22 17.77 -17.29
N THR A 14 -21.29 18.36 -16.57
CA THR A 14 -21.39 19.76 -16.14
C THR A 14 -20.00 20.37 -16.01
N VAL A 15 -19.97 21.69 -15.93
CA VAL A 15 -18.74 22.47 -15.75
C VAL A 15 -18.64 22.82 -14.28
N LEU A 16 -17.66 22.24 -13.59
CA LEU A 16 -17.48 22.37 -12.14
C LEU A 16 -16.01 22.63 -11.80
N GLY A 17 -15.73 23.73 -11.10
CA GLY A 17 -14.38 24.02 -10.61
C GLY A 17 -14.08 25.48 -10.32
N ASN A 18 -13.19 25.70 -9.35
CA ASN A 18 -12.66 27.02 -9.03
C ASN A 18 -11.66 27.50 -10.10
N ASP A 19 -10.90 26.57 -10.70
CA ASP A 19 -9.84 26.91 -11.64
C ASP A 19 -10.37 27.28 -13.03
N SER A 20 -9.79 28.32 -13.64
CA SER A 20 -10.20 28.82 -14.96
C SER A 20 -10.05 27.81 -16.10
N TRP A 21 -9.20 26.78 -15.95
CA TRP A 21 -9.00 25.72 -16.94
C TRP A 21 -10.02 24.59 -16.84
N GLU A 22 -10.52 24.28 -15.64
CA GLU A 22 -11.63 23.32 -15.44
C GLU A 22 -12.93 23.84 -16.06
N ARG A 23 -13.07 25.17 -16.15
CA ARG A 23 -14.27 25.82 -16.72
C ARG A 23 -14.38 25.74 -18.24
N LYS A 24 -13.37 25.22 -18.94
CA LYS A 24 -13.35 25.17 -20.42
C LYS A 24 -13.97 23.90 -21.00
N LYS A 25 -14.15 22.83 -20.22
CA LYS A 25 -14.61 21.53 -20.70
C LYS A 25 -15.61 20.92 -19.73
N GLU A 26 -16.70 20.38 -20.25
CA GLU A 26 -17.64 19.58 -19.47
C GLU A 26 -16.96 18.32 -18.93
N GLN A 27 -17.25 18.01 -17.68
CA GLN A 27 -16.68 16.88 -16.97
C GLN A 27 -17.81 15.92 -16.56
N PRO A 28 -17.59 14.59 -16.66
CA PRO A 28 -18.56 13.62 -16.17
C PRO A 28 -18.58 13.65 -14.64
N LEU A 29 -19.75 13.82 -14.05
CA LEU A 29 -20.02 13.61 -12.64
C LEU A 29 -20.94 12.40 -12.48
N LEU A 30 -20.76 11.67 -11.38
CA LEU A 30 -21.62 10.56 -11.00
C LEU A 30 -22.42 10.97 -9.77
N ILE A 31 -23.74 10.81 -9.85
CA ILE A 31 -24.66 11.14 -8.76
C ILE A 31 -25.30 9.85 -8.26
N THR A 32 -25.23 9.62 -6.96
CA THR A 32 -26.07 8.63 -6.29
C THR A 32 -26.97 9.36 -5.32
N ALA A 33 -28.28 9.10 -5.37
CA ALA A 33 -29.20 9.65 -4.38
C ALA A 33 -30.07 8.55 -3.78
N GLU A 34 -30.24 8.61 -2.46
CA GLU A 34 -31.17 7.80 -1.68
C GLU A 34 -32.27 8.71 -1.14
N ILE A 35 -33.48 8.53 -1.64
CA ILE A 35 -34.66 9.30 -1.24
C ILE A 35 -35.43 8.47 -0.20
N HIS A 36 -35.51 8.98 1.02
CA HIS A 36 -36.26 8.37 2.10
C HIS A 36 -37.73 8.77 1.99
N THR A 37 -38.61 7.77 1.86
CA THR A 37 -40.07 7.93 1.72
C THR A 37 -40.74 6.67 2.24
N SER A 38 -42.00 6.75 2.69
CA SER A 38 -42.78 5.53 2.92
C SER A 38 -43.26 4.97 1.58
N ILE A 39 -43.09 3.66 1.36
CA ILE A 39 -43.57 2.93 0.17
C ILE A 39 -44.77 2.05 0.53
N ALA A 40 -45.09 1.90 1.82
CA ALA A 40 -46.15 1.02 2.31
C ALA A 40 -47.54 1.28 1.71
N SER A 41 -47.89 2.54 1.43
CA SER A 41 -49.15 2.89 0.76
C SER A 41 -49.15 2.41 -0.70
N ALA A 42 -48.09 2.73 -1.45
CA ALA A 42 -47.95 2.33 -2.85
C ALA A 42 -47.90 0.80 -3.03
N GLY A 43 -47.28 0.08 -2.10
CA GLY A 43 -47.26 -1.39 -2.13
C GLY A 43 -48.64 -2.05 -1.90
N LYS A 44 -49.57 -1.34 -1.24
CA LYS A 44 -50.95 -1.84 -1.04
C LYS A 44 -51.88 -1.47 -2.18
N THR A 45 -51.68 -0.30 -2.80
CA THR A 45 -52.62 0.29 -3.76
C THR A 45 -52.15 0.16 -5.21
N ASP A 46 -50.90 -0.24 -5.45
CA ASP A 46 -50.23 -0.33 -6.76
C ASP A 46 -50.29 0.99 -7.57
N LYS A 47 -50.46 2.13 -6.89
CA LYS A 47 -50.52 3.44 -7.52
C LYS A 47 -49.18 4.15 -7.48
N VAL A 48 -48.64 4.48 -8.66
CA VAL A 48 -47.40 5.25 -8.80
C VAL A 48 -47.52 6.64 -8.17
N THR A 49 -48.72 7.24 -8.18
CA THR A 49 -49.00 8.53 -7.51
C THR A 49 -48.90 8.47 -6.00
N GLU A 50 -48.85 7.28 -5.39
CA GLU A 50 -48.65 7.07 -3.95
C GLU A 50 -47.20 6.81 -3.56
N SER A 51 -46.30 6.77 -4.55
CA SER A 51 -44.85 6.65 -4.40
C SER A 51 -44.13 7.89 -4.94
N VAL A 52 -42.81 7.96 -4.75
CA VAL A 52 -41.98 8.98 -5.40
C VAL A 52 -41.58 8.49 -6.79
N HIS A 53 -41.95 9.25 -7.82
CA HIS A 53 -41.61 8.89 -9.20
C HIS A 53 -40.13 9.14 -9.49
N TYR A 54 -39.30 8.11 -9.34
CA TYR A 54 -37.84 8.16 -9.55
C TYR A 54 -37.45 8.71 -10.94
N GLY A 55 -38.25 8.43 -11.98
CA GLY A 55 -38.02 8.99 -13.32
C GLY A 55 -38.12 10.53 -13.39
N ILE A 56 -39.05 11.16 -12.67
CA ILE A 56 -39.16 12.62 -12.62
C ILE A 56 -38.02 13.21 -11.78
N ALA A 57 -37.67 12.55 -10.66
CA ALA A 57 -36.55 12.95 -9.82
C ALA A 57 -35.23 12.93 -10.59
N CYS A 58 -34.98 11.86 -11.37
CA CYS A 58 -33.83 11.73 -12.25
C CYS A 58 -33.80 12.83 -13.31
N LYS A 59 -34.92 13.06 -14.03
CA LYS A 59 -35.01 14.14 -15.03
C LYS A 59 -34.73 15.51 -14.44
N ARG A 60 -35.29 15.85 -13.27
CA ARG A 60 -35.02 17.13 -12.61
C ARG A 60 -33.56 17.26 -12.15
N ALA A 61 -32.96 16.18 -11.62
CA ALA A 61 -31.55 16.16 -11.24
C ALA A 61 -30.64 16.39 -12.45
N THR A 62 -30.92 15.73 -13.58
CA THR A 62 -30.19 15.94 -14.85
C THR A 62 -30.39 17.35 -15.38
N SER A 63 -31.63 17.85 -15.44
CA SER A 63 -31.91 19.22 -15.90
C SER A 63 -31.24 20.26 -15.01
N PHE A 64 -31.18 20.05 -13.70
CA PHE A 64 -30.45 20.93 -12.77
C PHE A 64 -28.94 20.93 -13.07
N ALA A 65 -28.35 19.75 -13.28
CA ALA A 65 -26.93 19.62 -13.59
C ALA A 65 -26.53 20.26 -14.92
N GLU A 66 -27.41 20.18 -15.92
CA GLU A 66 -27.22 20.73 -17.26
C GLU A 66 -27.48 22.24 -17.31
N SER A 67 -28.47 22.77 -16.58
CA SER A 67 -28.84 24.19 -16.64
C SER A 67 -27.89 25.12 -15.87
N ASN A 68 -27.28 24.65 -14.78
CA ASN A 68 -26.41 25.46 -13.92
C ASN A 68 -24.92 25.33 -14.28
N HIS A 69 -24.51 25.93 -15.39
CA HIS A 69 -23.13 25.88 -15.92
C HIS A 69 -22.05 26.66 -15.12
N LYS A 70 -22.34 27.20 -13.93
CA LYS A 70 -21.41 28.07 -13.17
C LYS A 70 -21.31 27.73 -11.68
N LEU A 71 -21.42 26.46 -11.32
CA LEU A 71 -21.19 26.06 -9.93
C LEU A 71 -19.68 25.99 -9.66
N HIS A 72 -19.25 26.69 -8.60
CA HIS A 72 -17.85 26.77 -8.20
C HIS A 72 -17.37 25.54 -7.42
N SER A 73 -18.27 24.89 -6.67
CA SER A 73 -17.94 23.83 -5.72
C SER A 73 -18.84 22.60 -5.87
N LEU A 74 -18.29 21.41 -5.59
CA LEU A 74 -19.01 20.12 -5.64
C LEU A 74 -20.10 20.06 -4.56
N GLU A 75 -19.91 20.84 -3.52
CA GLU A 75 -20.80 21.02 -2.39
C GLU A 75 -22.08 21.76 -2.80
N ALA A 76 -21.95 22.88 -3.51
CA ALA A 76 -23.10 23.61 -4.04
C ALA A 76 -23.87 22.77 -5.07
N PHE A 77 -23.15 21.96 -5.84
CA PHE A 77 -23.75 21.00 -6.77
C PHE A 77 -24.56 19.93 -6.04
N ALA A 78 -24.00 19.28 -5.02
CA ALA A 78 -24.70 18.28 -4.22
C ALA A 78 -25.97 18.88 -3.56
N GLU A 79 -25.86 20.08 -2.99
CA GLU A 79 -26.97 20.81 -2.38
C GLU A 79 -28.10 21.07 -3.38
N GLY A 80 -27.73 21.53 -4.57
CA GLY A 80 -28.69 21.79 -5.65
C GLY A 80 -29.42 20.54 -6.13
N ILE A 81 -28.72 19.40 -6.21
CA ILE A 81 -29.33 18.11 -6.52
C ILE A 81 -30.26 17.65 -5.39
N ALA A 82 -29.86 17.81 -4.12
CA ALA A 82 -30.73 17.50 -2.98
C ALA A 82 -32.02 18.34 -3.03
N LYS A 83 -31.92 19.63 -3.34
CA LYS A 83 -33.07 20.53 -3.54
C LYS A 83 -33.94 20.08 -4.71
N ALA A 84 -33.34 19.75 -5.85
CA ALA A 84 -34.07 19.25 -7.00
C ALA A 84 -34.85 17.97 -6.66
N CYS A 85 -34.25 17.02 -5.93
CA CYS A 85 -34.91 15.79 -5.52
C CYS A 85 -36.03 16.03 -4.48
N LEU A 86 -35.81 16.88 -3.48
CA LEU A 86 -36.80 17.21 -2.45
C LEU A 86 -38.00 17.98 -3.00
N GLY A 87 -37.80 18.82 -4.03
CA GLY A 87 -38.84 19.60 -4.69
C GLY A 87 -39.67 18.82 -5.72
N VAL A 88 -39.33 17.57 -6.04
CA VAL A 88 -40.07 16.76 -7.04
C VAL A 88 -41.39 16.25 -6.50
N THR A 89 -41.48 15.93 -5.21
CA THR A 89 -42.72 15.44 -4.61
C THR A 89 -42.85 15.88 -3.18
N ASN A 90 -44.05 16.24 -2.76
CA ASN A 90 -44.39 16.50 -1.37
C ASN A 90 -44.23 15.26 -0.45
N ARG A 91 -43.79 14.09 -0.95
CA ARG A 91 -43.61 12.84 -0.16
C ARG A 91 -42.18 12.50 0.25
N ALA A 92 -41.15 13.06 -0.37
CA ALA A 92 -39.76 12.86 0.05
C ALA A 92 -39.50 13.49 1.44
N LEU A 93 -39.11 12.68 2.43
CA LEU A 93 -38.87 13.13 3.81
C LEU A 93 -37.43 13.62 3.99
N ALA A 94 -36.49 12.86 3.43
CA ALA A 94 -35.07 13.20 3.44
C ALA A 94 -34.40 12.65 2.17
N VAL A 95 -33.30 13.28 1.79
CA VAL A 95 -32.47 12.82 0.68
C VAL A 95 -31.02 12.76 1.13
N HIS A 96 -30.39 11.63 0.84
CA HIS A 96 -28.97 11.42 0.96
C HIS A 96 -28.35 11.47 -0.44
N VAL A 97 -27.51 12.47 -0.71
CA VAL A 97 -26.87 12.66 -2.02
C VAL A 97 -25.37 12.43 -1.90
N ILE A 98 -24.84 11.60 -2.80
CA ILE A 98 -23.41 11.37 -3.00
C ILE A 98 -23.07 11.86 -4.41
N ALA A 99 -22.39 12.99 -4.51
CA ALA A 99 -21.87 13.52 -5.76
C ALA A 99 -20.39 13.12 -5.89
N ARG A 100 -20.00 12.47 -6.98
CA ARG A 100 -18.61 12.01 -7.23
C ARG A 100 -18.07 12.63 -8.52
N LYS A 101 -16.87 13.18 -8.43
CA LYS A 101 -16.05 13.65 -9.55
C LYS A 101 -14.92 12.64 -9.79
N PRO A 102 -15.05 11.72 -10.76
CA PRO A 102 -14.00 10.76 -11.09
C PRO A 102 -12.76 11.47 -11.62
N ARG A 103 -11.58 10.96 -11.26
CA ARG A 103 -10.27 11.50 -11.70
C ARG A 103 -10.09 13.01 -11.44
N ALA A 104 -10.74 13.55 -10.40
CA ALA A 104 -10.60 14.95 -10.00
C ALA A 104 -9.19 15.30 -9.52
N LEU A 105 -8.50 14.33 -8.93
CA LEU A 105 -7.17 14.46 -8.37
C LEU A 105 -6.23 13.47 -9.06
N LEU A 106 -4.96 13.84 -9.17
CA LEU A 106 -3.93 12.94 -9.66
C LEU A 106 -3.81 11.77 -8.68
N HIS A 107 -3.81 10.54 -9.20
CA HIS A 107 -3.72 9.29 -8.42
C HIS A 107 -4.89 8.96 -7.48
N ALA A 108 -5.98 9.71 -7.48
CA ALA A 108 -7.22 9.32 -6.80
C ALA A 108 -8.26 8.79 -7.78
N GLU A 109 -9.09 7.84 -7.33
CA GLU A 109 -10.17 7.29 -8.14
C GLU A 109 -11.30 8.32 -8.34
N TYR A 110 -11.77 8.90 -7.23
CA TYR A 110 -12.72 10.01 -7.24
C TYR A 110 -12.60 10.89 -5.99
N ALA A 111 -12.98 12.15 -6.16
CA ALA A 111 -13.33 13.04 -5.05
C ALA A 111 -14.85 13.17 -5.01
N GLY A 112 -15.46 13.18 -3.83
CA GLY A 112 -16.90 13.20 -3.67
C GLY A 112 -17.36 13.98 -2.46
N VAL A 113 -18.64 14.34 -2.47
CA VAL A 113 -19.33 15.00 -1.37
C VAL A 113 -20.58 14.21 -1.04
N GLU A 114 -20.76 13.90 0.23
CA GLU A 114 -21.89 13.20 0.80
C GLU A 114 -22.64 14.19 1.70
N ILE A 115 -23.90 14.46 1.35
CA ILE A 115 -24.77 15.33 2.14
C ILE A 115 -26.06 14.62 2.48
N PHE A 116 -26.57 14.90 3.67
CA PHE A 116 -27.90 14.48 4.09
C PHE A 116 -28.75 15.72 4.35
N ARG A 117 -29.87 15.84 3.63
CA ARG A 117 -30.81 16.96 3.76
C ARG A 117 -32.19 16.45 4.09
N THR A 118 -32.77 16.99 5.15
CA THR A 118 -34.20 16.84 5.42
C THR A 118 -34.98 17.94 4.70
N ARG A 119 -36.29 17.76 4.58
CA ARG A 119 -37.15 18.81 4.03
C ARG A 119 -37.10 20.12 4.83
N LYS A 120 -37.02 20.05 6.17
CA LYS A 120 -36.91 21.25 7.03
C LYS A 120 -35.64 22.06 6.76
N ASP A 121 -34.53 21.38 6.48
CA ASP A 121 -33.26 22.03 6.11
C ASP A 121 -33.37 22.76 4.76
N ALA A 122 -34.13 22.19 3.82
CA ALA A 122 -34.36 22.77 2.50
C ALA A 122 -35.31 24.00 2.53
N LEU A 123 -36.31 24.00 3.42
CA LEU A 123 -37.26 25.11 3.63
C LEU A 123 -36.68 26.27 4.47
N GLY A 124 -35.76 26.00 5.40
CA GLY A 124 -35.18 27.03 6.28
C GLY A 124 -34.11 27.91 5.61
N SER A 125 -33.49 27.46 4.52
CA SER A 125 -32.38 28.15 3.84
C SER A 125 -32.86 29.05 2.68
N TRP A 126 -34.05 28.78 2.12
CA TRP A 126 -34.61 29.51 0.98
C TRP A 126 -36.13 29.50 1.13
N GLY A 127 -36.76 30.67 1.15
CA GLY A 127 -38.20 30.86 1.37
C GLY A 127 -39.11 30.07 0.43
N ASP A 128 -40.42 30.21 0.66
CA ASP A 128 -41.59 29.42 0.23
C ASP A 128 -41.79 29.19 -1.30
N ASP A 129 -40.77 29.37 -2.14
CA ASP A 129 -40.84 29.29 -3.61
C ASP A 129 -40.88 27.85 -4.17
N LEU A 130 -40.99 26.82 -3.33
CA LEU A 130 -40.92 25.41 -3.75
C LEU A 130 -42.29 24.72 -3.93
N VAL A 131 -43.41 25.42 -3.76
CA VAL A 131 -44.75 24.83 -3.88
C VAL A 131 -45.61 25.62 -4.87
N GLN A 132 -45.37 25.43 -6.16
CA GLN A 132 -46.41 25.63 -7.18
C GLN A 132 -46.73 24.28 -7.81
N GLU A 133 -47.57 23.50 -7.13
CA GLU A 133 -48.44 22.53 -7.80
C GLU A 133 -49.82 23.15 -7.92
N SER A 134 -50.16 23.57 -9.14
CA SER A 134 -51.50 24.02 -9.50
C SER A 134 -52.48 22.83 -9.44
N GLY A 135 -53.44 22.86 -8.51
CA GLY A 135 -54.67 22.06 -8.68
C GLY A 135 -55.31 21.37 -7.47
N GLU A 136 -55.11 21.79 -6.22
CA GLU A 136 -55.89 21.27 -5.07
C GLU A 136 -56.52 22.40 -4.25
N THR A 137 -57.78 22.24 -3.83
CA THR A 137 -58.52 23.20 -3.00
C THR A 137 -57.90 23.34 -1.61
N GLU A 138 -57.67 24.59 -1.16
CA GLU A 138 -56.93 24.96 0.06
C GLU A 138 -57.37 24.21 1.35
N TYR A 139 -58.66 23.84 1.45
CA TYR A 139 -59.23 23.21 2.64
C TYR A 139 -58.95 21.69 2.75
N GLU A 140 -58.96 20.96 1.63
CA GLU A 140 -58.59 19.53 1.61
C GLU A 140 -57.08 19.34 1.71
N PHE A 141 -56.32 20.25 1.10
CA PHE A 141 -54.86 20.33 1.24
C PHE A 141 -54.47 20.52 2.72
N ALA A 142 -55.09 21.47 3.44
CA ALA A 142 -54.80 21.75 4.84
C ALA A 142 -55.15 20.59 5.80
N ARG A 143 -56.29 19.90 5.57
CA ARG A 143 -56.74 18.78 6.41
C ARG A 143 -55.91 17.51 6.20
N ARG A 144 -55.44 17.26 4.97
CA ARG A 144 -54.49 16.15 4.67
C ARG A 144 -53.06 16.48 5.09
N LYS A 145 -52.70 17.77 5.13
CA LYS A 145 -51.45 18.28 5.72
C LYS A 145 -51.37 17.92 7.22
N ALA A 146 -52.36 18.33 8.02
CA ALA A 146 -52.28 18.28 9.48
C ALA A 146 -52.25 16.85 10.08
N LEU A 147 -53.01 15.90 9.52
CA LEU A 147 -53.06 14.51 10.02
C LEU A 147 -51.86 13.66 9.57
N ALA A 148 -51.19 14.04 8.48
CA ALA A 148 -49.95 13.42 8.02
C ALA A 148 -48.70 14.14 8.57
N GLU A 149 -48.83 15.37 9.06
CA GLU A 149 -47.71 16.21 9.54
C GLU A 149 -47.11 15.71 10.86
N ASP A 150 -47.90 15.15 11.78
CA ASP A 150 -47.35 14.61 13.05
C ASP A 150 -46.61 13.27 12.85
N GLU A 151 -47.19 12.33 12.09
CA GLU A 151 -46.51 11.08 11.70
C GLU A 151 -45.30 11.36 10.79
N ARG A 152 -45.39 12.37 9.91
CA ARG A 152 -44.25 12.83 9.11
C ARG A 152 -43.19 13.51 9.93
N ALA A 153 -43.55 14.38 10.87
CA ALA A 153 -42.60 15.07 11.72
C ALA A 153 -41.83 14.06 12.58
N ALA A 154 -42.49 12.99 13.04
CA ALA A 154 -41.85 11.87 13.72
C ALA A 154 -40.91 11.08 12.77
N ALA A 155 -41.35 10.78 11.55
CA ALA A 155 -40.52 10.10 10.53
C ALA A 155 -39.34 10.97 10.03
N GLU A 156 -39.53 12.27 9.92
CA GLU A 156 -38.50 13.27 9.62
C GLU A 156 -37.54 13.45 10.79
N ALA A 157 -38.01 13.37 12.04
CA ALA A 157 -37.15 13.35 13.23
C ALA A 157 -36.35 12.05 13.33
N GLU A 158 -36.92 10.90 12.96
CA GLU A 158 -36.21 9.61 12.87
C GLU A 158 -35.17 9.64 11.74
N ALA A 159 -35.52 10.20 10.56
CA ALA A 159 -34.57 10.43 9.47
C ALA A 159 -33.51 11.48 9.84
N GLY A 160 -33.87 12.49 10.63
CA GLY A 160 -32.98 13.51 11.19
C GLY A 160 -31.96 12.95 12.17
N LYS A 161 -32.29 11.86 12.88
CA LYS A 161 -31.32 11.14 13.73
C LYS A 161 -30.23 10.41 12.92
N LEU A 162 -30.55 9.99 11.70
CA LEU A 162 -29.58 9.41 10.74
C LEU A 162 -28.75 10.48 10.03
N ALA A 163 -29.14 11.75 10.15
CA ALA A 163 -28.57 12.89 9.46
C ALA A 163 -27.25 13.34 10.11
N HIS A 164 -26.26 12.44 10.10
CA HIS A 164 -24.91 12.74 10.53
C HIS A 164 -24.26 13.80 9.62
N GLU A 165 -23.22 14.43 10.17
CA GLU A 165 -22.31 15.42 9.57
C GLU A 165 -22.15 15.27 8.05
N ASP A 166 -22.04 16.39 7.34
CA ASP A 166 -21.74 16.35 5.91
C ASP A 166 -20.28 15.89 5.71
N ARG A 167 -20.02 15.15 4.64
CA ARG A 167 -18.70 14.52 4.43
C ARG A 167 -18.12 14.84 3.07
N ILE A 168 -16.84 15.17 3.06
CA ILE A 168 -16.04 15.27 1.83
C ILE A 168 -15.17 14.01 1.77
N ILE A 169 -15.28 13.26 0.69
CA ILE A 169 -14.67 11.95 0.50
C ILE A 169 -13.61 12.04 -0.59
N VAL A 170 -12.41 11.56 -0.31
CA VAL A 170 -11.39 11.25 -1.32
C VAL A 170 -11.15 9.75 -1.25
N LYS A 171 -11.43 9.05 -2.34
CA LYS A 171 -11.36 7.59 -2.38
C LYS A 171 -10.17 7.11 -3.20
N ARG A 172 -9.47 6.11 -2.65
CA ARG A 172 -8.37 5.38 -3.28
C ARG A 172 -7.28 6.29 -3.82
N LEU A 173 -6.77 7.20 -2.98
CA LEU A 173 -5.58 7.98 -3.28
C LEU A 173 -4.37 7.04 -3.25
N SER A 174 -3.78 6.79 -4.41
CA SER A 174 -2.72 5.81 -4.60
C SER A 174 -1.36 6.49 -4.54
N LEU A 175 -0.62 6.27 -3.45
CA LEU A 175 0.68 6.91 -3.22
C LEU A 175 1.76 5.86 -2.98
N SER A 176 2.99 6.16 -3.42
CA SER A 176 4.13 5.27 -3.24
C SER A 176 5.02 5.78 -2.11
N THR A 177 5.16 5.00 -1.04
CA THR A 177 5.97 5.35 0.13
C THR A 177 6.70 4.14 0.71
N ILE A 178 7.70 4.39 1.56
CA ILE A 178 8.45 3.35 2.26
C ILE A 178 7.68 3.01 3.54
N ILE A 179 7.06 1.83 3.56
CA ILE A 179 6.19 1.41 4.67
C ILE A 179 6.36 -0.05 5.05
N GLY A 180 6.77 -0.30 6.29
CA GLY A 180 6.95 -1.67 6.77
C GLY A 180 8.08 -1.84 7.78
N VAL A 181 8.10 -3.01 8.41
CA VAL A 181 9.13 -3.40 9.38
C VAL A 181 10.23 -4.21 8.69
N ASN A 182 9.88 -4.95 7.64
CA ASN A 182 10.83 -5.82 6.96
C ASN A 182 11.82 -5.00 6.13
N LEU A 183 13.07 -5.46 6.05
CA LEU A 183 14.15 -4.75 5.37
C LEU A 183 13.86 -4.49 3.87
N TRP A 184 13.18 -5.43 3.19
CA TRP A 184 12.77 -5.27 1.80
C TRP A 184 11.69 -4.20 1.61
N GLU A 185 10.82 -4.00 2.60
CA GLU A 185 9.80 -2.93 2.61
C GLU A 185 10.43 -1.55 2.82
N ARG A 186 11.68 -1.52 3.28
CA ARG A 186 12.45 -0.30 3.55
C ARG A 186 13.30 0.16 2.38
N HIS A 187 13.62 -0.73 1.43
CA HIS A 187 14.42 -0.41 0.24
C HIS A 187 13.56 0.10 -0.92
N TYR A 188 12.40 -0.53 -1.16
CA TYR A 188 11.52 -0.18 -2.26
C TYR A 188 10.28 0.58 -1.79
N LYS A 189 9.91 1.63 -2.53
CA LYS A 189 8.62 2.29 -2.32
C LYS A 189 7.50 1.33 -2.70
N GLN A 190 6.51 1.22 -1.83
CA GLN A 190 5.34 0.38 -2.02
C GLN A 190 4.12 1.24 -2.24
N LEU A 191 3.16 0.70 -2.98
CA LEU A 191 1.89 1.35 -3.20
C LEU A 191 1.01 1.23 -1.96
N VAL A 192 0.45 2.36 -1.55
CA VAL A 192 -0.51 2.49 -0.45
C VAL A 192 -1.74 3.19 -0.98
N HIS A 193 -2.92 2.69 -0.63
CA HIS A 193 -4.18 3.35 -0.93
C HIS A 193 -4.69 4.08 0.32
N ILE A 194 -5.04 5.35 0.16
CA ILE A 194 -5.51 6.19 1.25
C ILE A 194 -6.91 6.68 0.92
N ASP A 195 -7.84 6.43 1.84
CA ASP A 195 -9.18 6.96 1.85
C ASP A 195 -9.26 8.06 2.91
N LEU A 196 -9.73 9.25 2.52
CA LEU A 196 -9.92 10.39 3.42
C LEU A 196 -11.40 10.75 3.46
N VAL A 197 -11.95 10.87 4.67
CA VAL A 197 -13.30 11.39 4.91
C VAL A 197 -13.21 12.55 5.87
N LEU A 198 -13.43 13.75 5.36
CA LEU A 198 -13.46 14.99 6.14
C LEU A 198 -14.90 15.22 6.58
N HIS A 199 -15.15 15.32 7.88
CA HIS A 199 -16.49 15.59 8.39
C HIS A 199 -16.62 17.08 8.69
N THR A 200 -17.73 17.69 8.29
CA THR A 200 -18.06 19.09 8.57
C THR A 200 -19.43 19.20 9.24
N ASP A 201 -19.50 20.04 10.27
CA ASP A 201 -20.75 20.28 10.99
C ASP A 201 -21.74 21.06 10.13
N LYS A 202 -23.03 20.74 10.28
CA LYS A 202 -24.14 21.42 9.61
C LYS A 202 -24.28 22.89 10.03
N SER A 203 -23.93 23.22 11.28
CA SER A 203 -24.03 24.58 11.84
C SER A 203 -22.98 25.55 11.30
N THR A 204 -21.83 25.04 10.85
CA THR A 204 -20.80 25.83 10.14
C THR A 204 -20.99 25.78 8.62
N GLY A 205 -22.00 25.04 8.15
CA GLY A 205 -22.70 25.21 6.88
C GLY A 205 -21.86 25.07 5.61
N LEU A 206 -21.96 23.91 4.95
CA LEU A 206 -21.91 23.83 3.49
C LEU A 206 -23.05 24.64 2.84
N SER A 207 -24.10 24.91 3.63
CA SER A 207 -25.09 25.95 3.38
C SER A 207 -24.43 27.33 3.55
N ALA A 208 -24.00 27.90 2.41
CA ALA A 208 -23.65 29.30 2.16
C ALA A 208 -22.59 29.97 3.06
N PRO A 209 -21.41 30.30 2.51
CA PRO A 209 -20.94 31.67 2.59
C PRO A 209 -21.57 32.45 1.43
N ALA A 210 -22.16 33.60 1.73
CA ALA A 210 -22.45 34.67 0.75
C ALA A 210 -21.17 35.24 0.08
N SER A 211 -20.07 34.49 0.12
CA SER A 211 -18.73 34.83 -0.32
C SER A 211 -18.15 33.61 -1.03
N ASP A 212 -17.84 33.78 -2.31
CA ASP A 212 -17.28 32.81 -3.26
C ASP A 212 -15.89 32.23 -2.88
N LYS A 213 -15.45 32.41 -1.64
CA LYS A 213 -14.17 31.90 -1.11
C LYS A 213 -14.40 30.63 -0.29
N VAL A 214 -14.13 29.48 -0.90
CA VAL A 214 -14.09 28.18 -0.22
C VAL A 214 -12.98 28.20 0.85
N PRO A 215 -13.29 27.97 2.14
CA PRO A 215 -12.28 27.86 3.19
C PRO A 215 -11.23 26.79 2.89
N ARG A 216 -9.97 27.00 3.30
CA ARG A 216 -8.85 26.08 3.02
C ARG A 216 -9.12 24.62 3.43
N TYR A 217 -9.87 24.38 4.51
CA TYR A 217 -10.22 23.03 4.97
C TYR A 217 -11.28 22.33 4.12
N ARG A 218 -12.07 23.09 3.35
CA ARG A 218 -13.05 22.56 2.38
C ARG A 218 -12.42 22.28 1.01
N ASN A 219 -11.27 22.88 0.73
CA ASN A 219 -10.51 22.57 -0.47
C ASN A 219 -9.75 21.25 -0.30
N PHE A 220 -10.39 20.15 -0.73
CA PHE A 220 -9.80 18.82 -0.69
C PHE A 220 -8.45 18.73 -1.42
N ARG A 221 -8.17 19.59 -2.42
CA ARG A 221 -6.89 19.61 -3.11
C ARG A 221 -5.75 20.02 -2.18
N THR A 222 -5.93 21.08 -1.40
CA THR A 222 -4.93 21.53 -0.42
C THR A 222 -4.66 20.45 0.64
N VAL A 223 -5.72 19.75 1.07
CA VAL A 223 -5.58 18.64 2.02
C VAL A 223 -4.82 17.48 1.38
N VAL A 224 -5.17 17.10 0.15
CA VAL A 224 -4.53 16.00 -0.58
C VAL A 224 -3.08 16.32 -0.91
N ASP A 225 -2.75 17.54 -1.33
CA ASP A 225 -1.37 17.96 -1.61
C ASP A 225 -0.51 17.88 -0.33
N ALA A 226 -1.03 18.35 0.80
CA ALA A 226 -0.34 18.25 2.09
C ALA A 226 -0.14 16.80 2.56
N VAL A 227 -1.13 15.93 2.30
CA VAL A 227 -1.03 14.50 2.61
C VAL A 227 -0.04 13.80 1.68
N THR A 228 -0.06 14.11 0.38
CA THR A 228 0.88 13.57 -0.61
C THR A 228 2.31 13.94 -0.25
N ASP A 229 2.57 15.23 0.02
CA ASP A 229 3.88 15.73 0.45
C ASP A 229 4.40 15.02 1.70
N LEU A 230 3.51 14.77 2.68
CA LEU A 230 3.87 14.05 3.90
C LEU A 230 4.20 12.59 3.59
N VAL A 231 3.32 11.90 2.87
CA VAL A 231 3.43 10.46 2.59
C VAL A 231 4.70 10.18 1.79
N GLU A 232 5.01 10.98 0.77
CA GLU A 232 6.19 10.80 -0.07
C GLU A 232 7.52 11.03 0.67
N LYS A 233 7.54 11.96 1.63
CA LYS A 233 8.72 12.27 2.46
C LYS A 233 8.85 11.34 3.66
N SER A 234 7.77 10.68 4.05
CA SER A 234 7.75 9.84 5.24
C SER A 234 8.26 8.42 4.97
N SER A 235 8.81 7.80 6.02
CA SER A 235 9.22 6.40 5.99
C SER A 235 8.77 5.70 7.27
N TYR A 236 7.48 5.37 7.38
CA TYR A 236 6.92 4.77 8.60
C TYR A 236 7.15 3.26 8.65
N ARG A 237 7.28 2.70 9.86
CA ARG A 237 7.37 1.24 10.04
C ARG A 237 5.99 0.58 10.04
N THR A 238 4.98 1.30 10.53
CA THR A 238 3.64 0.78 10.75
C THR A 238 2.59 1.63 10.03
N VAL A 239 1.49 1.01 9.62
CA VAL A 239 0.39 1.67 8.90
C VAL A 239 -0.38 2.61 9.84
N GLU A 240 -0.46 2.25 11.11
CA GLU A 240 -1.06 3.02 12.20
C GLU A 240 -0.33 4.35 12.41
N ALA A 241 1.01 4.34 12.38
CA ALA A 241 1.81 5.55 12.52
C ALA A 241 1.62 6.49 11.32
N LEU A 242 1.58 5.93 10.11
CA LEU A 242 1.28 6.69 8.90
C LEU A 242 -0.13 7.30 8.96
N ALA A 243 -1.15 6.49 9.29
CA ALA A 243 -2.53 6.97 9.42
C ALA A 243 -2.64 8.10 10.44
N THR A 244 -1.99 7.94 11.61
CA THR A 244 -1.99 8.96 12.67
C THR A 244 -1.28 10.23 12.24
N ALA A 245 -0.19 10.13 11.48
CA ALA A 245 0.54 11.27 10.95
C ALA A 245 -0.27 12.04 9.89
N ILE A 246 -0.99 11.33 9.01
CA ILE A 246 -1.91 11.91 8.03
C ILE A 246 -3.02 12.67 8.75
N ALA A 247 -3.69 12.03 9.72
CA ALA A 247 -4.76 12.66 10.49
C ALA A 247 -4.27 13.91 11.24
N ARG A 248 -3.08 13.85 11.86
CA ARG A 248 -2.45 15.00 12.53
C ARG A 248 -2.13 16.15 11.56
N THR A 249 -1.69 15.84 10.35
CA THR A 249 -1.34 16.84 9.34
C THR A 249 -2.59 17.54 8.82
N ALA A 250 -3.65 16.78 8.53
CA ALA A 250 -4.93 17.32 8.12
C ALA A 250 -5.58 18.19 9.21
N THR A 251 -5.55 17.77 10.48
CA THR A 251 -6.12 18.58 11.58
C THR A 251 -5.26 19.81 11.88
N LYS A 252 -3.92 19.71 11.91
CA LYS A 252 -3.04 20.83 12.28
C LYS A 252 -2.82 21.84 11.16
N GLN A 253 -2.50 21.38 9.95
CA GLN A 253 -2.18 22.27 8.82
C GLN A 253 -3.45 22.77 8.12
N CYS A 254 -4.41 21.87 7.92
CA CYS A 254 -5.63 22.20 7.21
C CYS A 254 -6.77 22.64 8.13
N LYS A 255 -6.63 22.53 9.47
CA LYS A 255 -7.65 22.92 10.47
C LYS A 255 -8.99 22.20 10.28
N VAL A 256 -8.94 20.94 9.85
CA VAL A 256 -10.13 20.09 9.73
C VAL A 256 -10.64 19.73 11.14
N PRO A 257 -11.94 19.91 11.44
CA PRO A 257 -12.47 19.65 12.79
C PRO A 257 -12.44 18.16 13.15
N LYS A 258 -12.82 17.30 12.19
CA LYS A 258 -12.87 15.85 12.34
C LYS A 258 -12.53 15.16 11.02
N ILE A 259 -11.66 14.16 11.09
CA ILE A 259 -11.21 13.40 9.93
C ILE A 259 -11.21 11.90 10.23
N THR A 260 -11.69 11.12 9.27
CA THR A 260 -11.47 9.67 9.21
C THR A 260 -10.46 9.39 8.10
N VAL A 261 -9.39 8.68 8.45
CA VAL A 261 -8.33 8.27 7.53
C VAL A 261 -8.30 6.75 7.53
N ARG A 262 -8.43 6.15 6.35
CA ARG A 262 -8.25 4.72 6.13
C ARG A 262 -7.06 4.51 5.21
N VAL A 263 -6.08 3.76 5.70
CA VAL A 263 -4.85 3.46 4.96
C VAL A 263 -4.82 1.97 4.68
N GLU A 264 -4.77 1.62 3.40
CA GLU A 264 -4.74 0.24 2.92
C GLU A 264 -3.37 -0.07 2.30
N LYS A 265 -2.80 -1.18 2.72
CA LYS A 265 -1.60 -1.77 2.13
C LYS A 265 -2.01 -3.06 1.42
N PRO A 266 -2.23 -3.03 0.08
CA PRO A 266 -2.66 -4.21 -0.67
C PRO A 266 -1.61 -5.33 -0.62
N SER A 267 -0.32 -4.98 -0.64
CA SER A 267 0.79 -5.95 -0.66
C SER A 267 1.17 -6.52 0.71
N ALA A 268 0.42 -6.24 1.77
CA ALA A 268 0.80 -6.66 3.13
C ALA A 268 0.62 -8.15 3.40
N LEU A 269 -0.38 -8.77 2.78
CA LEU A 269 -0.78 -10.16 3.07
C LEU A 269 -0.96 -10.92 1.75
N VAL A 270 -0.27 -12.04 1.62
CA VAL A 270 -0.21 -12.84 0.38
C VAL A 270 -1.59 -13.40 -0.04
N PHE A 271 -2.49 -13.63 0.93
CA PHE A 271 -3.81 -14.25 0.71
C PHE A 271 -4.99 -13.32 0.98
N ALA A 272 -4.74 -12.03 1.24
CA ALA A 272 -5.81 -11.04 1.43
C ALA A 272 -5.72 -9.97 0.34
N SER A 273 -6.87 -9.46 -0.10
CA SER A 273 -6.93 -8.38 -1.10
C SER A 273 -6.32 -7.08 -0.59
N CYS A 274 -6.46 -6.80 0.72
CA CYS A 274 -5.81 -5.69 1.39
C CYS A 274 -5.83 -5.84 2.92
N SER A 275 -4.81 -5.28 3.59
CA SER A 275 -4.89 -4.96 5.02
C SER A 275 -5.13 -3.46 5.16
N ALA A 276 -6.10 -3.06 5.98
CA ALA A 276 -6.46 -1.66 6.16
C ALA A 276 -6.52 -1.27 7.64
N VAL A 277 -6.04 -0.07 7.96
CA VAL A 277 -6.21 0.58 9.26
C VAL A 277 -7.07 1.82 9.06
N GLU A 278 -8.16 1.92 9.81
CA GLU A 278 -9.04 3.09 9.81
C GLU A 278 -8.99 3.77 11.18
N ILE A 279 -8.73 5.08 11.18
CA ILE A 279 -8.74 5.90 12.38
C ILE A 279 -9.64 7.11 12.19
N THR A 280 -10.35 7.50 13.25
CA THR A 280 -11.10 8.77 13.30
C THR A 280 -10.51 9.63 14.41
N ARG A 281 -10.22 10.89 14.10
CA ARG A 281 -9.58 11.84 15.02
C ARG A 281 -10.24 13.21 14.93
N VAL A 282 -10.32 13.88 16.07
CA VAL A 282 -10.81 15.26 16.18
C VAL A 282 -9.66 16.21 16.51
N LEU A 283 -9.84 17.50 16.22
CA LEU A 283 -8.82 18.53 16.50
C LEU A 283 -8.38 18.53 17.99
N GLY A 284 -9.31 18.24 18.91
CA GLY A 284 -9.05 18.18 20.35
C GLY A 284 -8.11 17.06 20.79
N ASP A 285 -8.05 15.94 20.05
CA ASP A 285 -7.21 14.78 20.41
C ASP A 285 -5.72 15.12 20.40
N TYR A 286 -5.33 16.11 19.59
CA TYR A 286 -3.94 16.54 19.42
C TYR A 286 -3.56 17.75 20.25
N ALA A 287 -4.51 18.39 20.95
CA ALA A 287 -4.26 19.56 21.78
C ALA A 287 -3.43 19.21 23.04
N ALA A 288 -3.66 18.04 23.64
CA ALA A 288 -2.96 17.58 24.85
C ALA A 288 -1.53 17.05 24.57
N MET A 289 -1.23 16.63 23.34
CA MET A 289 0.08 16.09 22.95
C MET A 289 1.13 17.16 22.62
N SER A 290 0.75 18.45 22.65
CA SER A 290 1.64 19.55 22.21
C SER A 290 2.87 19.77 23.09
N SER A 291 2.95 19.17 24.30
CA SER A 291 4.16 19.26 25.15
C SER A 291 5.06 18.02 25.10
N ALA A 292 4.59 16.87 24.60
CA ALA A 292 5.34 15.60 24.64
C ALA A 292 5.81 15.09 23.26
N ALA A 293 5.22 15.56 22.15
CA ALA A 293 5.43 14.99 20.81
C ALA A 293 6.46 15.74 19.94
N ALA A 294 7.32 16.58 20.52
CA ALA A 294 8.38 17.28 19.80
C ALA A 294 9.57 16.36 19.43
N SER A 295 9.61 15.09 19.87
CA SER A 295 10.76 14.20 19.67
C SER A 295 10.58 13.08 18.64
N VAL A 296 9.43 12.98 17.94
CA VAL A 296 9.29 12.02 16.82
C VAL A 296 9.40 12.77 15.50
N ALA A 297 10.59 13.30 15.25
CA ALA A 297 11.01 13.72 13.92
C ALA A 297 11.31 12.47 13.06
N PRO A 298 11.04 12.50 11.74
CA PRO A 298 11.52 11.46 10.84
C PRO A 298 13.05 11.46 10.90
N THR A 299 13.65 10.32 11.26
CA THR A 299 15.09 10.14 11.17
C THR A 299 15.46 10.33 9.70
N PRO A 300 16.29 11.33 9.34
CA PRO A 300 16.70 11.47 7.95
C PRO A 300 17.51 10.23 7.54
N PRO A 301 17.47 9.81 6.26
CA PRO A 301 18.52 8.96 5.74
C PRO A 301 19.83 9.72 5.93
N ARG A 302 20.81 9.08 6.55
CA ARG A 302 22.14 9.64 6.78
C ARG A 302 22.76 9.96 5.42
N ALA A 303 22.60 11.19 4.98
CA ALA A 303 23.22 11.72 3.78
C ALA A 303 24.74 11.66 3.94
N ALA A 304 25.40 11.13 2.92
CA ALA A 304 26.84 11.20 2.76
C ALA A 304 27.30 12.65 2.92
N SER A 305 28.22 12.88 3.86
CA SER A 305 28.91 14.17 3.94
C SER A 305 29.89 14.30 2.78
N PRO A 306 30.11 15.53 2.26
CA PRO A 306 30.85 15.76 1.04
C PRO A 306 32.35 15.57 1.25
N MET A 307 33.03 15.17 0.18
CA MET A 307 34.48 15.15 0.05
C MET A 307 35.05 16.54 0.38
N VAL A 308 35.85 16.62 1.43
CA VAL A 308 36.90 17.63 1.56
C VAL A 308 38.21 16.91 1.32
N ALA A 309 38.87 17.27 0.22
CA ALA A 309 40.22 16.83 -0.09
C ALA A 309 41.20 17.52 0.88
N THR A 310 41.92 16.72 1.67
CA THR A 310 43.17 17.13 2.29
C THR A 310 44.17 15.98 2.16
N THR A 311 45.20 16.26 1.37
CA THR A 311 46.46 15.55 1.26
C THR A 311 47.19 15.48 2.61
N SER A 312 47.59 14.29 3.06
CA SER A 312 48.89 14.04 3.71
C SER A 312 48.96 12.61 4.29
N ASP A 313 49.92 11.85 3.76
CA ASP A 313 50.85 10.94 4.45
C ASP A 313 50.35 9.76 5.30
N ALA A 314 50.71 8.58 4.79
CA ALA A 314 51.42 7.49 5.47
C ALA A 314 51.01 7.06 6.90
N ASN A 315 50.47 5.85 6.96
CA ASN A 315 50.87 4.77 7.87
C ASN A 315 50.68 5.02 9.39
N ASP A 316 49.52 4.61 9.92
CA ASP A 316 49.54 3.71 11.09
C ASP A 316 48.21 2.97 11.31
N LYS A 317 48.34 1.69 11.69
CA LYS A 317 47.26 0.78 12.10
C LYS A 317 46.77 1.13 13.50
N ALA A 318 45.46 1.04 13.75
CA ALA A 318 44.91 0.29 14.89
C ALA A 318 43.37 0.36 14.97
N ALA A 319 42.76 -0.82 14.91
CA ALA A 319 41.56 -1.26 15.63
C ALA A 319 40.29 -0.39 15.56
N LYS A 320 39.39 -0.74 14.63
CA LYS A 320 37.95 -0.44 14.75
C LYS A 320 37.14 -1.75 14.75
N SER A 321 36.55 -2.04 15.91
CA SER A 321 35.51 -3.05 16.23
C SER A 321 35.54 -4.39 15.49
N GLY A 322 35.99 -5.44 16.19
CA GLY A 322 36.24 -6.80 15.67
C GLY A 322 35.02 -7.67 15.38
N MET A 323 34.10 -7.21 14.53
CA MET A 323 33.09 -8.08 13.93
C MET A 323 32.80 -7.66 12.48
N HIS A 324 33.27 -8.49 11.55
CA HIS A 324 33.20 -8.32 10.10
C HIS A 324 31.99 -9.05 9.52
N SER A 325 31.47 -8.57 8.39
CA SER A 325 30.47 -9.24 7.56
C SER A 325 31.13 -10.02 6.44
N ALA A 326 30.89 -11.33 6.35
CA ALA A 326 31.32 -12.15 5.23
C ALA A 326 30.10 -12.79 4.54
N TYR A 327 30.03 -12.70 3.22
CA TYR A 327 29.02 -13.39 2.41
C TYR A 327 29.66 -14.65 1.84
N ILE A 328 29.07 -15.81 2.10
CA ILE A 328 29.62 -17.12 1.75
C ILE A 328 28.62 -17.84 0.86
N ALA A 329 29.07 -18.37 -0.28
CA ALA A 329 28.30 -19.29 -1.11
C ALA A 329 28.45 -20.72 -0.60
N LEU A 330 27.36 -21.48 -0.64
CA LEU A 330 27.28 -22.89 -0.31
C LEU A 330 26.84 -23.66 -1.56
N GLY A 331 27.55 -24.73 -1.94
CA GLY A 331 27.22 -25.58 -3.09
C GLY A 331 27.46 -27.07 -2.84
N THR A 332 26.49 -27.92 -3.13
CA THR A 332 26.59 -29.38 -2.94
C THR A 332 25.91 -30.15 -4.07
N ASN A 333 26.51 -31.24 -4.55
CA ASN A 333 25.89 -32.10 -5.56
C ASN A 333 26.01 -33.61 -5.29
N LEU A 334 26.61 -34.03 -4.17
CA LEU A 334 26.76 -35.44 -3.81
C LEU A 334 25.97 -35.81 -2.54
N GLY A 335 25.40 -37.03 -2.55
CA GLY A 335 24.68 -37.58 -1.41
C GLY A 335 23.43 -36.78 -1.04
N ASN A 336 23.07 -36.77 0.24
CA ASN A 336 21.92 -36.01 0.74
C ASN A 336 22.23 -34.51 0.78
N ARG A 337 22.02 -33.84 -0.35
CA ARG A 337 22.32 -32.41 -0.57
C ARG A 337 21.69 -31.49 0.48
N LEU A 338 20.45 -31.77 0.91
CA LEU A 338 19.77 -30.93 1.91
C LEU A 338 20.41 -31.08 3.30
N GLU A 339 20.71 -32.32 3.71
CA GLU A 339 21.39 -32.60 4.97
C GLU A 339 22.80 -31.98 4.99
N ASN A 340 23.53 -32.05 3.88
CA ASN A 340 24.83 -31.39 3.74
C ASN A 340 24.73 -29.87 3.96
N MET A 341 23.73 -29.20 3.38
CA MET A 341 23.48 -27.76 3.60
C MET A 341 23.23 -27.45 5.08
N HIS A 342 22.38 -28.25 5.74
CA HIS A 342 22.08 -28.07 7.16
C HIS A 342 23.32 -28.29 8.03
N GLN A 343 24.10 -29.31 7.75
CA GLN A 343 25.35 -29.59 8.48
C GLN A 343 26.39 -28.50 8.27
N ALA A 344 26.54 -27.96 7.05
CA ALA A 344 27.45 -26.85 6.79
C ALA A 344 27.05 -25.60 7.60
N LEU A 345 25.77 -25.21 7.58
CA LEU A 345 25.28 -24.07 8.36
C LEU A 345 25.38 -24.30 9.87
N HIS A 346 25.19 -25.55 10.33
CA HIS A 346 25.37 -25.90 11.73
C HIS A 346 26.83 -25.76 12.15
N ARG A 347 27.77 -26.35 11.40
CA ARG A 347 29.22 -26.26 11.62
C ARG A 347 29.74 -24.83 11.56
N LEU A 348 29.20 -23.99 10.67
CA LEU A 348 29.53 -22.57 10.62
C LEU A 348 29.15 -21.82 11.91
N ASN A 349 28.16 -22.31 12.67
CA ASN A 349 27.76 -21.73 13.95
C ASN A 349 28.42 -22.40 15.16
N THR A 350 28.75 -23.69 15.08
CA THR A 350 29.30 -24.46 16.21
C THR A 350 30.82 -24.52 16.22
N ASP A 351 31.44 -24.70 15.06
CA ASP A 351 32.87 -24.98 14.96
C ASP A 351 33.69 -23.67 14.92
N LEU A 352 33.02 -22.55 14.65
CA LEU A 352 33.57 -21.21 14.61
C LEU A 352 33.07 -20.39 15.81
N PRO A 353 33.75 -20.39 16.97
CA PRO A 353 33.25 -19.77 18.20
C PRO A 353 33.04 -18.25 18.12
N THR A 354 33.73 -17.59 17.19
CA THR A 354 33.64 -16.14 16.94
C THR A 354 32.85 -15.80 15.68
N SER A 355 32.15 -16.78 15.09
CA SER A 355 31.33 -16.57 13.90
C SER A 355 29.90 -17.06 14.12
N HIS A 356 28.94 -16.37 13.53
CA HIS A 356 27.57 -16.84 13.49
C HIS A 356 26.90 -16.46 12.17
N VAL A 357 26.06 -17.36 11.68
CA VAL A 357 25.21 -17.12 10.50
C VAL A 357 24.08 -16.19 10.92
N VAL A 358 23.99 -15.04 10.26
CA VAL A 358 22.93 -14.05 10.50
C VAL A 358 21.71 -14.34 9.64
N GLU A 359 21.95 -14.68 8.37
CA GLU A 359 20.90 -14.87 7.37
C GLU A 359 21.36 -15.87 6.30
N SER A 360 20.40 -16.56 5.66
CA SER A 360 20.63 -17.50 4.56
C SER A 360 19.62 -17.27 3.45
N SER A 361 20.04 -17.44 2.20
CA SER A 361 19.19 -17.33 1.02
C SER A 361 18.18 -18.48 0.91
N PHE A 362 17.35 -18.45 -0.14
CA PHE A 362 16.65 -19.66 -0.57
C PHE A 362 17.61 -20.68 -1.18
N LEU A 363 17.13 -21.92 -1.30
CA LEU A 363 17.85 -22.99 -1.98
C LEU A 363 17.57 -22.92 -3.48
N TYR A 364 18.61 -23.11 -4.28
CA TYR A 364 18.54 -23.11 -5.74
C TYR A 364 19.12 -24.40 -6.30
N GLN A 365 18.34 -25.09 -7.13
CA GLN A 365 18.85 -26.20 -7.91
C GLN A 365 19.35 -25.67 -9.26
N THR A 366 20.59 -26.01 -9.63
CA THR A 366 21.19 -25.60 -10.91
C THR A 366 21.87 -26.76 -11.62
N ALA A 367 21.88 -26.68 -12.95
CA ALA A 367 22.74 -27.54 -13.76
C ALA A 367 24.22 -27.26 -13.46
N PRO A 368 25.11 -28.25 -13.60
CA PRO A 368 26.56 -28.04 -13.49
C PRO A 368 27.09 -27.11 -14.59
N MET A 369 27.88 -26.09 -14.21
CA MET A 369 28.37 -25.07 -15.15
C MET A 369 29.55 -25.53 -16.03
N TYR A 370 30.45 -26.38 -15.51
CA TYR A 370 31.72 -26.69 -16.19
C TYR A 370 31.85 -28.15 -16.63
N VAL A 371 31.45 -29.09 -15.79
CA VAL A 371 31.44 -30.53 -16.10
C VAL A 371 29.99 -30.97 -16.06
N THR A 372 29.39 -31.25 -17.22
CA THR A 372 27.94 -31.48 -17.33
C THR A 372 27.52 -32.92 -16.98
N ASP A 373 28.46 -33.87 -17.00
CA ASP A 373 28.22 -35.27 -16.62
C ASP A 373 28.34 -35.46 -15.10
N GLN A 374 27.49 -34.76 -14.35
CA GLN A 374 27.38 -34.90 -12.89
C GLN A 374 26.00 -34.48 -12.38
N PRO A 375 25.63 -34.85 -11.14
CA PRO A 375 24.33 -34.46 -10.57
C PRO A 375 24.18 -32.93 -10.45
N ALA A 376 22.92 -32.48 -10.49
CA ALA A 376 22.58 -31.07 -10.30
C ALA A 376 23.02 -30.55 -8.92
N PHE A 377 23.54 -29.32 -8.90
CA PHE A 377 23.96 -28.65 -7.68
C PHE A 377 22.76 -28.09 -6.94
N LEU A 378 22.83 -28.14 -5.61
CA LEU A 378 22.02 -27.34 -4.71
C LEU A 378 22.92 -26.21 -4.18
N ASN A 379 22.52 -24.97 -4.44
CA ASN A 379 23.27 -23.78 -4.10
C ASN A 379 22.48 -22.88 -3.14
N ALA A 380 23.19 -22.20 -2.26
CA ALA A 380 22.69 -21.15 -1.38
C ALA A 380 23.80 -20.13 -1.11
N ALA A 381 23.44 -19.05 -0.43
CA ALA A 381 24.38 -18.12 0.18
C ALA A 381 24.00 -17.90 1.65
N CYS A 382 24.96 -17.46 2.46
CA CYS A 382 24.69 -16.99 3.81
C CYS A 382 25.54 -15.76 4.16
N LEU A 383 24.99 -14.92 5.04
CA LEU A 383 25.70 -13.83 5.68
C LEU A 383 26.21 -14.30 7.04
N VAL A 384 27.52 -14.21 7.25
CA VAL A 384 28.19 -14.57 8.49
C VAL A 384 28.79 -13.32 9.13
N LYS A 385 28.56 -13.15 10.42
CA LYS A 385 29.30 -12.18 11.24
C LYS A 385 30.45 -12.91 11.91
N THR A 386 31.67 -12.46 11.70
CA THR A 386 32.88 -13.12 12.19
C THR A 386 33.91 -12.13 12.74
N ALA A 387 34.64 -12.51 13.77
CA ALA A 387 35.84 -11.77 14.20
C ALA A 387 37.13 -12.24 13.49
N LEU A 388 37.05 -13.25 12.61
CA LEU A 388 38.19 -13.80 11.90
C LEU A 388 38.52 -12.99 10.65
N GLU A 389 39.80 -12.65 10.47
CA GLU A 389 40.32 -12.04 9.24
C GLU A 389 40.05 -12.92 7.99
N PRO A 390 39.98 -12.35 6.77
CA PRO A 390 39.56 -13.07 5.57
C PRO A 390 40.30 -14.39 5.29
N LEU A 391 41.63 -14.42 5.47
CA LEU A 391 42.43 -15.63 5.26
C LEU A 391 42.20 -16.68 6.35
N ALA A 392 42.00 -16.27 7.60
CA ALA A 392 41.68 -17.18 8.69
C ALA A 392 40.28 -17.78 8.53
N LEU A 393 39.31 -16.98 8.06
CA LEU A 393 38.00 -17.47 7.69
C LEU A 393 38.11 -18.51 6.55
N LEU A 394 38.89 -18.23 5.50
CA LEU A 394 39.11 -19.18 4.41
C LEU A 394 39.67 -20.53 4.92
N ASP A 395 40.67 -20.50 5.80
CA ASP A 395 41.28 -21.70 6.38
C ASP A 395 40.25 -22.55 7.14
N GLU A 396 39.39 -21.93 7.94
CA GLU A 396 38.31 -22.63 8.64
C GLU A 396 37.23 -23.18 7.71
N LEU A 397 36.85 -22.44 6.65
CA LEU A 397 35.91 -22.96 5.66
C LEU A 397 36.47 -24.21 4.96
N LYS A 398 37.77 -24.21 4.62
CA LYS A 398 38.42 -25.39 4.03
C LYS A 398 38.57 -26.55 5.01
N ARG A 399 38.72 -26.28 6.31
CA ARG A 399 38.65 -27.32 7.36
C ARG A 399 37.25 -27.95 7.44
N ILE A 400 36.19 -27.14 7.45
CA ILE A 400 34.80 -27.63 7.45
C ILE A 400 34.52 -28.48 6.20
N GLU A 401 34.97 -28.04 5.03
CA GLU A 401 34.85 -28.83 3.79
C GLU A 401 35.56 -30.20 3.89
N ALA A 402 36.79 -30.24 4.40
CA ALA A 402 37.53 -31.49 4.62
C ALA A 402 36.78 -32.44 5.56
N GLU A 403 36.27 -31.92 6.69
CA GLU A 403 35.56 -32.72 7.70
C GLU A 403 34.20 -33.24 7.22
N MET A 404 33.57 -32.53 6.28
CA MET A 404 32.37 -33.01 5.58
C MET A 404 32.69 -34.03 4.47
N GLY A 405 33.97 -34.34 4.23
CA GLY A 405 34.41 -35.39 3.31
C GLY A 405 34.79 -34.89 1.92
N ARG A 406 35.08 -33.60 1.73
CA ARG A 406 35.62 -33.10 0.46
C ARG A 406 37.05 -33.61 0.24
N ASP A 407 37.24 -34.31 -0.87
CA ASP A 407 38.57 -34.65 -1.37
C ASP A 407 39.13 -33.50 -2.23
N PHE A 408 40.20 -32.86 -1.76
CA PHE A 408 40.89 -31.79 -2.50
C PHE A 408 41.81 -32.32 -3.61
N GLY A 409 42.01 -33.65 -3.72
CA GLY A 409 42.82 -34.31 -4.74
C GLY A 409 42.06 -34.70 -6.02
N MET A 410 40.73 -34.58 -6.04
CA MET A 410 39.92 -34.84 -7.25
C MET A 410 40.11 -33.73 -8.31
N TYR A 411 39.86 -34.04 -9.58
CA TYR A 411 40.03 -33.08 -10.69
C TYR A 411 39.23 -31.78 -10.47
N ARG A 412 39.81 -30.64 -10.88
CA ARG A 412 39.23 -29.29 -10.72
C ARG A 412 37.80 -29.26 -11.31
N ASN A 413 36.82 -28.81 -10.50
CA ASN A 413 35.39 -28.73 -10.83
C ASN A 413 34.62 -30.07 -10.87
N GLY A 414 35.15 -31.12 -10.24
CA GLY A 414 34.43 -32.37 -10.00
C GLY A 414 33.31 -32.27 -8.95
N PRO A 415 32.56 -33.37 -8.74
CA PRO A 415 31.45 -33.43 -7.81
C PRO A 415 31.93 -33.39 -6.35
N ARG A 416 31.19 -32.71 -5.47
CA ARG A 416 31.61 -32.41 -4.09
C ARG A 416 30.45 -32.53 -3.10
N ILE A 417 30.77 -33.00 -1.90
CA ILE A 417 29.83 -33.04 -0.78
C ILE A 417 29.50 -31.62 -0.30
N MET A 418 30.50 -30.72 -0.25
CA MET A 418 30.31 -29.32 0.15
C MET A 418 31.39 -28.41 -0.46
N ASP A 419 30.97 -27.27 -1.00
CA ASP A 419 31.78 -26.13 -1.44
C ASP A 419 31.34 -24.84 -0.73
N LEU A 420 32.28 -24.20 -0.06
CA LEU A 420 32.16 -22.96 0.71
C LEU A 420 33.14 -21.93 0.13
N ASP A 421 32.60 -20.91 -0.51
CA ASP A 421 33.37 -19.84 -1.17
C ASP A 421 33.02 -18.47 -0.57
N ILE A 422 34.03 -17.67 -0.20
CA ILE A 422 33.83 -16.29 0.24
C ILE A 422 33.54 -15.42 -0.99
N LEU A 423 32.36 -14.80 -1.03
CA LEU A 423 31.91 -13.90 -2.10
C LEU A 423 32.32 -12.46 -1.84
N PHE A 424 32.03 -11.97 -0.64
CA PHE A 424 32.32 -10.62 -0.18
C PHE A 424 32.78 -10.65 1.28
N TYR A 425 33.59 -9.68 1.66
CA TYR A 425 34.03 -9.50 3.05
C TYR A 425 34.12 -8.00 3.32
N ASP A 426 33.23 -7.49 4.18
CA ASP A 426 32.96 -6.07 4.37
C ASP A 426 32.95 -5.30 3.04
N GLU A 427 33.63 -4.16 2.98
CA GLU A 427 33.87 -3.37 1.77
C GLU A 427 35.33 -3.51 1.30
N ILE A 428 35.97 -4.65 1.60
CA ILE A 428 37.40 -4.88 1.32
C ILE A 428 37.61 -5.35 -0.12
N ASP A 429 38.51 -4.67 -0.82
CA ASP A 429 39.14 -5.16 -2.05
C ASP A 429 40.44 -5.90 -1.70
N MET A 430 40.44 -7.23 -1.85
CA MET A 430 41.59 -8.07 -1.55
C MET A 430 41.94 -8.96 -2.73
N GLN A 431 43.23 -9.03 -3.06
CA GLN A 431 43.77 -9.98 -4.01
C GLN A 431 45.09 -10.53 -3.47
N THR A 432 45.09 -11.84 -3.21
CA THR A 432 46.25 -12.61 -2.77
C THR A 432 46.36 -13.87 -3.63
N ASP A 433 47.47 -14.60 -3.52
CA ASP A 433 47.64 -15.88 -4.25
C ASP A 433 46.60 -16.93 -3.86
N ARG A 434 45.97 -16.80 -2.68
CA ARG A 434 45.03 -17.78 -2.11
C ARG A 434 43.57 -17.32 -2.16
N LEU A 435 43.32 -16.01 -2.07
CA LEU A 435 41.99 -15.44 -1.89
C LEU A 435 41.82 -14.13 -2.69
N THR A 436 40.71 -14.02 -3.41
CA THR A 436 40.29 -12.80 -4.09
C THR A 436 38.90 -12.42 -3.61
N ILE A 437 38.77 -11.22 -3.05
CA ILE A 437 37.50 -10.64 -2.59
C ILE A 437 37.33 -9.30 -3.30
N PRO A 438 36.17 -9.03 -3.92
CA PRO A 438 35.03 -9.89 -4.14
C PRO A 438 35.42 -11.02 -5.07
N HIS A 439 34.71 -12.14 -4.96
CA HIS A 439 35.03 -13.33 -5.72
C HIS A 439 35.16 -13.04 -7.22
N ALA A 440 36.31 -13.35 -7.83
CA ALA A 440 36.69 -12.88 -9.16
C ALA A 440 35.64 -13.18 -10.25
N LEU A 441 35.04 -14.38 -10.21
CA LEU A 441 34.07 -14.85 -11.21
C LEU A 441 32.61 -14.64 -10.78
N LEU A 442 32.35 -13.84 -9.74
CA LEU A 442 30.99 -13.66 -9.24
C LEU A 442 30.05 -13.09 -10.33
N HIS A 443 30.56 -12.15 -11.12
CA HIS A 443 29.82 -11.50 -12.20
C HIS A 443 29.45 -12.41 -13.39
N GLU A 444 29.98 -13.63 -13.44
CA GLU A 444 29.66 -14.65 -14.45
C GLU A 444 28.77 -15.77 -13.88
N ARG A 445 28.62 -15.85 -12.55
CA ARG A 445 28.01 -16.99 -11.86
C ARG A 445 26.61 -16.65 -11.35
N ARG A 446 25.62 -16.96 -12.19
CA ARG A 446 24.21 -16.76 -11.85
C ARG A 446 23.77 -17.55 -10.60
N PHE A 447 24.33 -18.74 -10.38
CA PHE A 447 24.04 -19.58 -9.21
C PHE A 447 24.65 -19.09 -7.90
N GLN A 448 25.58 -18.12 -7.94
CA GLN A 448 26.09 -17.43 -6.75
C GLN A 448 25.37 -16.09 -6.57
N LEU A 449 25.15 -15.35 -7.67
CA LEU A 449 24.45 -14.07 -7.65
C LEU A 449 22.97 -14.18 -7.28
N GLY A 450 22.27 -15.22 -7.74
CA GLY A 450 20.85 -15.45 -7.39
C GLY A 450 20.65 -15.56 -5.87
N PRO A 451 21.27 -16.56 -5.21
CA PRO A 451 21.25 -16.67 -3.75
C PRO A 451 21.75 -15.41 -3.03
N LEU A 452 22.80 -14.75 -3.54
CA LEU A 452 23.32 -13.53 -2.95
C LEU A 452 22.31 -12.38 -3.02
N CYS A 453 21.54 -12.26 -4.10
CA CYS A 453 20.51 -11.23 -4.25
C CYS A 453 19.32 -11.44 -3.32
N ASP A 454 19.05 -12.67 -2.86
CA ASP A 454 18.04 -12.90 -1.83
C ASP A 454 18.43 -12.26 -0.50
N ILE A 455 19.73 -12.22 -0.20
CA ILE A 455 20.28 -11.66 1.04
C ILE A 455 20.50 -10.15 0.87
N ASP A 456 21.23 -9.76 -0.17
CA ASP A 456 21.59 -8.37 -0.41
C ASP A 456 21.77 -8.09 -1.92
N SER A 457 20.71 -7.58 -2.55
CA SER A 457 20.69 -7.20 -3.96
C SER A 457 21.33 -5.84 -4.26
N ASP A 458 21.59 -5.03 -3.23
CA ASP A 458 22.16 -3.69 -3.37
C ASP A 458 23.66 -3.64 -3.04
N LEU A 459 24.23 -4.77 -2.60
CA LEU A 459 25.64 -4.93 -2.32
C LEU A 459 26.49 -4.50 -3.52
N MET A 460 27.36 -3.51 -3.29
CA MET A 460 28.16 -2.91 -4.35
C MET A 460 29.41 -3.75 -4.64
N HIS A 461 29.54 -4.23 -5.87
CA HIS A 461 30.79 -4.83 -6.34
C HIS A 461 31.79 -3.72 -6.68
N HIS A 462 32.65 -3.33 -5.72
CA HIS A 462 33.52 -2.15 -5.88
C HIS A 462 34.43 -2.18 -7.11
N ARG A 463 34.90 -3.35 -7.59
CA ARG A 463 35.68 -3.43 -8.84
C ARG A 463 34.88 -3.15 -10.11
N LEU A 464 33.59 -3.48 -10.12
CA LEU A 464 32.73 -3.38 -11.30
C LEU A 464 31.79 -2.16 -11.23
N GLY A 465 31.69 -1.50 -10.07
CA GLY A 465 30.82 -0.35 -9.85
C GLY A 465 29.32 -0.66 -10.03
N LYS A 466 28.93 -1.93 -9.90
CA LYS A 466 27.56 -2.41 -10.10
C LYS A 466 27.07 -3.12 -8.84
N THR A 467 25.78 -3.01 -8.55
CA THR A 467 25.16 -3.80 -7.46
C THR A 467 25.03 -5.27 -7.88
N THR A 468 25.01 -6.18 -6.92
CA THR A 468 24.75 -7.62 -7.14
C THR A 468 23.46 -7.84 -7.93
N GLY A 469 22.39 -7.09 -7.64
CA GLY A 469 21.14 -7.12 -8.40
C GLY A 469 21.27 -6.65 -9.85
N ALA A 470 22.09 -5.62 -10.10
CA ALA A 470 22.39 -5.17 -11.46
C ALA A 470 23.23 -6.21 -12.24
N LEU A 471 24.20 -6.84 -11.57
CA LEU A 471 25.01 -7.93 -12.14
C LEU A 471 24.14 -9.16 -12.46
N PHE A 472 23.24 -9.55 -11.55
CA PHE A 472 22.31 -10.65 -11.77
C PHE A 472 21.40 -10.38 -12.97
N ARG A 473 20.79 -9.18 -13.05
CA ARG A 473 19.95 -8.78 -14.19
C ARG A 473 20.72 -8.75 -15.52
N HIS A 474 21.99 -8.38 -15.49
CA HIS A 474 22.84 -8.40 -16.69
C HIS A 474 23.00 -9.83 -17.22
N LEU A 475 23.23 -10.80 -16.34
CA LEU A 475 23.30 -12.22 -16.71
C LEU A 475 21.95 -12.79 -17.15
N THR A 476 20.83 -12.32 -16.60
CA THR A 476 19.51 -12.80 -17.01
C THR A 476 19.06 -12.27 -18.38
N THR A 477 19.62 -11.15 -18.82
CA THR A 477 19.21 -10.47 -20.07
C THR A 477 20.08 -10.83 -21.28
N HIS A 478 21.31 -11.32 -21.06
CA HIS A 478 22.30 -11.57 -22.11
C HIS A 478 22.69 -13.05 -22.26
N SER A 479 22.03 -13.96 -21.54
CA SER A 479 22.29 -15.40 -21.62
C SER A 479 21.21 -16.07 -22.47
N ASP A 480 21.60 -16.56 -23.66
CA ASP A 480 20.77 -17.45 -24.49
C ASP A 480 20.61 -18.86 -23.89
N ALA A 481 21.20 -19.12 -22.71
CA ALA A 481 21.05 -20.37 -21.99
C ALA A 481 19.65 -20.49 -21.35
N PRO A 482 19.05 -21.70 -21.34
CA PRO A 482 17.79 -21.94 -20.65
C PRO A 482 17.88 -21.52 -19.16
N ASP A 483 16.74 -21.16 -18.58
CA ASP A 483 16.64 -20.63 -17.21
C ASP A 483 16.93 -21.74 -16.18
N ASP A 484 18.20 -22.13 -16.09
CA ASP A 484 18.68 -23.35 -15.42
C ASP A 484 18.79 -23.19 -13.88
N ILE A 485 18.25 -22.11 -13.33
CA ILE A 485 18.26 -21.82 -11.90
C ILE A 485 16.85 -21.87 -11.34
N VAL A 486 16.56 -22.93 -10.59
CA VAL A 486 15.23 -23.19 -10.06
C VAL A 486 15.26 -23.05 -8.55
N ARG A 487 14.44 -22.15 -8.01
CA ARG A 487 14.27 -22.04 -6.56
C ARG A 487 13.50 -23.25 -6.04
N VAL A 488 14.05 -23.90 -5.03
CA VAL A 488 13.47 -25.12 -4.43
C VAL A 488 13.12 -24.90 -2.97
N THR A 489 12.01 -25.50 -2.53
CA THR A 489 11.60 -25.50 -1.12
C THR A 489 11.62 -26.93 -0.59
N PRO A 490 12.31 -27.20 0.54
CA PRO A 490 12.30 -28.51 1.16
C PRO A 490 10.92 -28.80 1.73
N LEU A 491 10.33 -29.93 1.35
CA LEU A 491 9.07 -30.39 1.91
C LEU A 491 9.35 -31.45 2.97
N ARG A 492 8.68 -31.34 4.12
CA ARG A 492 8.70 -32.40 5.12
C ARG A 492 7.96 -33.60 4.54
N ALA A 493 8.65 -34.74 4.42
CA ALA A 493 7.99 -35.99 4.12
C ALA A 493 6.95 -36.26 5.22
N VAL A 494 5.67 -36.26 4.84
CA VAL A 494 4.62 -36.81 5.71
C VAL A 494 4.86 -38.30 5.71
N ASN A 495 5.17 -38.89 6.86
CA ASN A 495 5.24 -40.34 7.03
C ASN A 495 3.86 -40.93 6.76
N ALA A 496 3.55 -41.20 5.49
CA ALA A 496 2.52 -42.13 5.12
C ALA A 496 3.08 -43.52 5.42
N SER A 497 2.65 -44.09 6.55
CA SER A 497 2.80 -45.50 6.84
C SER A 497 2.06 -46.31 5.77
N VAL A 498 2.73 -46.63 4.67
CA VAL A 498 2.32 -47.70 3.75
C VAL A 498 3.60 -48.38 3.26
N ASP A 499 3.65 -49.69 3.46
CA ASP A 499 4.63 -50.60 2.88
C ASP A 499 4.94 -50.25 1.42
N ALA A 500 6.16 -49.80 1.17
CA ALA A 500 6.79 -49.88 -0.13
C ALA A 500 8.29 -50.11 0.09
N GLY A 501 8.81 -51.18 -0.53
CA GLY A 501 10.19 -51.65 -0.40
C GLY A 501 11.26 -50.64 -0.82
N PRO A 502 12.54 -51.03 -0.79
CA PRO A 502 13.66 -50.09 -0.81
C PRO A 502 13.88 -49.55 -2.22
N SER A 503 13.27 -48.41 -2.55
CA SER A 503 13.69 -47.51 -3.64
C SER A 503 12.88 -46.21 -3.66
N ALA A 504 12.97 -45.39 -2.60
CA ALA A 504 12.51 -44.01 -2.68
C ALA A 504 13.64 -43.14 -3.28
N SER A 505 13.57 -42.87 -4.58
CA SER A 505 14.47 -41.95 -5.28
C SER A 505 14.15 -40.50 -4.89
N GLU A 506 15.19 -39.67 -4.79
CA GLU A 506 15.22 -38.28 -4.27
C GLU A 506 14.27 -37.26 -4.93
N SER A 507 13.54 -37.64 -5.98
CA SER A 507 12.65 -36.71 -6.72
C SER A 507 11.47 -36.18 -5.89
N SER A 508 11.21 -36.75 -4.71
CA SER A 508 10.03 -36.43 -3.88
C SER A 508 10.29 -35.40 -2.75
N ILE A 509 11.53 -34.93 -2.54
CA ILE A 509 11.90 -34.11 -1.35
C ILE A 509 11.95 -32.60 -1.64
N LEU A 510 12.22 -32.21 -2.88
CA LEU A 510 12.34 -30.82 -3.30
C LEU A 510 11.30 -30.52 -4.39
N LYS A 511 10.43 -29.53 -4.14
CA LYS A 511 9.50 -29.03 -5.17
C LYS A 511 10.05 -27.75 -5.78
N ALA A 512 10.26 -27.78 -7.09
CA ALA A 512 10.58 -26.61 -7.89
C ALA A 512 9.41 -25.61 -7.87
N LEU A 513 9.70 -24.34 -7.59
CA LEU A 513 8.74 -23.24 -7.74
C LEU A 513 8.87 -22.69 -9.16
N SER A 514 7.80 -22.77 -9.95
CA SER A 514 7.72 -22.09 -11.25
C SER A 514 7.61 -20.58 -11.04
N PRO A 515 8.30 -19.74 -11.84
CA PRO A 515 8.09 -18.30 -11.79
C PRO A 515 6.64 -18.00 -12.21
N LEU A 516 5.89 -17.36 -11.31
CA LEU A 516 4.53 -16.85 -11.53
C LEU A 516 4.57 -15.42 -12.08
#